data_AF-A0A6M1NF05-F1
#
_entry.id   AF-A0A6M1NF05-F1
#
_cell.length_a   1.000
_cell.length_b   1.000
_cell.length_c   1.000
_cell.angle_alpha   90.00
_cell.angle_beta   90.00
_cell.angle_gamma   90.00
#
_symmetry.space_group_name_H-M   'P 1'
#
loop_
_entity.id
_entity.type
_entity.pdbx_description
1 polymer ?
#
loop_
_entity_poly.entity_id
_entity_poly.type
_entity_poly.pdbx_seq_one_letter_code
_entity_poly.pdbx_strand_id
1 'polypeptide(L)'
;MIQLMDVLNFSYIYIHMGNNFSDTAGCLLVGKTKKYFKKMHEFEIRQSRKAYIPLYKRLAAMMEKGDVFVKIHELSSCRTN
;
A
#
# COMPACT_ATOMS: atom_id res chain seq x y z
N MET A 1 10.17 -5.97 -6.13
CA MET A 1 8.89 -5.33 -5.78
C MET A 1 7.79 -6.00 -6.58
N ILE A 2 6.54 -5.89 -6.16
CA ILE A 2 5.39 -6.48 -6.87
C ILE A 2 4.65 -5.38 -7.61
N GLN A 3 4.40 -5.59 -8.89
CA GLN A 3 3.64 -4.67 -9.73
C GLN A 3 2.16 -5.08 -9.77
N LEU A 4 1.27 -4.09 -9.75
CA LEU A 4 -0.14 -4.26 -10.10
C LEU A 4 -0.29 -4.31 -11.62
N MET A 5 -0.95 -5.35 -12.09
CA MET A 5 -1.32 -5.53 -13.50
C MET A 5 -2.78 -5.13 -13.70
N ASP A 6 -3.18 -4.93 -14.96
CA ASP A 6 -4.56 -4.67 -15.37
C ASP A 6 -5.21 -3.44 -14.73
N VAL A 7 -4.42 -2.39 -14.51
CA VAL A 7 -4.93 -1.07 -14.10
C VAL A 7 -5.19 -0.22 -15.35
N LEU A 8 -6.45 0.12 -15.60
CA LEU A 8 -6.85 0.89 -16.77
C LEU A 8 -6.06 2.21 -16.86
N ASN A 9 -5.38 2.44 -17.98
CA ASN A 9 -4.57 3.62 -18.30
C ASN A 9 -3.30 3.85 -17.44
N PHE A 10 -2.94 2.91 -16.56
CA PHE A 10 -1.75 3.05 -15.72
C PHE A 10 -0.87 1.80 -15.75
N SER A 11 0.44 2.01 -15.77
CA SER A 11 1.46 0.97 -15.62
C SER A 11 2.50 1.38 -14.59
N TYR A 12 3.36 0.44 -14.19
CA TYR A 12 4.44 0.69 -13.21
C TYR A 12 3.94 1.09 -11.81
N ILE A 13 2.74 0.64 -11.43
CA ILE A 13 2.23 0.79 -10.07
C ILE A 13 2.77 -0.37 -9.23
N TYR A 14 3.66 -0.06 -8.29
CA TYR A 14 4.25 -1.05 -7.40
C TYR A 14 3.64 -1.00 -6.01
N ILE A 15 3.74 -2.11 -5.28
CA ILE A 15 3.57 -2.13 -3.83
C ILE A 15 4.96 -2.00 -3.21
N HIS A 16 5.18 -0.99 -2.37
CA HIS A 16 6.48 -0.79 -1.73
C HIS A 16 6.39 -0.16 -0.33
N MET A 17 7.55 -0.07 0.33
CA MET A 17 7.71 0.65 1.58
C MET A 17 7.96 2.14 1.31
N GLY A 18 7.37 2.99 2.13
CA GLY A 18 7.51 4.45 2.09
C GLY A 18 6.63 5.05 3.18
N ASN A 19 6.79 6.34 3.45
CA ASN A 19 6.16 6.99 4.59
C ASN A 19 5.17 8.06 4.15
N ASN A 20 5.39 8.74 3.03
CA ASN A 20 4.50 9.80 2.55
C ASN A 20 4.39 9.78 1.02
N PHE A 21 3.50 10.62 0.47
CA PHE A 21 3.27 10.71 -0.97
C PHE A 21 4.52 11.15 -1.75
N SER A 22 5.42 11.93 -1.14
CA SER A 22 6.68 12.35 -1.77
C SER A 22 7.66 11.20 -1.99
N ASP A 23 7.50 10.09 -1.25
CA ASP A 23 8.30 8.87 -1.44
C ASP A 23 7.79 8.02 -2.63
N THR A 24 6.79 8.50 -3.39
CA THR A 24 6.16 7.70 -4.43
C THR A 24 5.66 8.51 -5.63
N ALA A 25 5.72 7.92 -6.81
CA ALA A 25 5.13 8.46 -8.04
C ALA A 25 3.77 7.80 -8.32
N GLY A 26 2.93 7.66 -7.29
CA GLY A 26 1.60 7.01 -7.39
C GLY A 26 1.59 5.50 -7.15
N CYS A 27 2.64 4.94 -6.57
CA CYS A 27 2.67 3.54 -6.13
C CYS A 27 1.98 3.36 -4.77
N LEU A 28 1.63 2.11 -4.43
CA LEU A 28 0.95 1.79 -3.18
C LEU A 28 1.94 1.66 -2.01
N LEU A 29 1.71 2.47 -0.97
CA LEU A 29 2.44 2.40 0.29
C LEU A 29 1.72 1.52 1.30
N VAL A 30 2.49 0.68 2.00
CA VAL A 30 1.98 -0.19 3.06
C VAL A 30 2.60 0.15 4.40
N GLY A 31 1.82 0.05 5.48
CA GLY A 31 2.26 0.25 6.85
C GLY A 31 1.38 -0.48 7.84
N LYS A 32 1.88 -0.62 9.08
CA LYS A 32 1.09 -1.22 10.17
C LYS A 32 0.14 -0.20 10.79
N THR A 33 0.53 1.07 10.76
CA THR A 33 -0.25 2.19 11.28
C THR A 33 -0.12 3.39 10.35
N LYS A 34 -1.06 4.33 10.46
CA LYS A 34 -1.02 5.63 9.79
C LYS A 34 -1.20 6.74 10.82
N LYS A 35 -0.56 7.89 10.61
CA LYS A 35 -0.77 9.10 11.39
C LYS A 35 -1.29 10.21 10.48
N TYR A 36 -2.33 10.91 10.91
CA TYR A 36 -2.84 12.09 10.21
C TYR A 36 -2.26 13.37 10.82
N PHE A 37 -1.67 14.22 9.98
CA PHE A 37 -1.13 15.52 10.37
C PHE A 37 -2.10 16.63 9.99
N LYS A 38 -2.95 17.03 10.94
CA LYS A 38 -4.01 18.05 10.73
C LYS A 38 -3.50 19.36 10.11
N LYS A 39 -2.31 19.83 10.50
CA LYS A 39 -1.75 21.09 9.97
C LYS A 39 -1.45 21.03 8.47
N MET A 40 -0.99 19.88 7.98
CA MET A 40 -0.62 19.68 6.57
C MET A 40 -1.69 18.94 5.78
N HIS A 41 -2.77 18.48 6.44
CA HIS A 41 -3.83 17.67 5.83
C HIS A 41 -3.31 16.39 5.16
N GLU A 42 -2.27 15.79 5.73
CA GLU A 42 -1.54 14.66 5.13
C GLU A 42 -1.51 13.44 6.04
N PHE A 43 -1.35 12.27 5.43
CA PHE A 43 -1.10 11.02 6.13
C PHE A 43 0.36 10.59 6.03
N GLU A 44 0.89 10.09 7.13
CA GLU A 44 2.17 9.40 7.20
C GLU A 44 1.94 7.92 7.51
N ILE A 45 2.48 7.07 6.67
CA ILE A 45 2.52 5.62 6.83
C ILE A 45 3.69 5.25 7.75
N ARG A 46 3.43 4.41 8.74
CA ARG A 46 4.42 4.02 9.75
C ARG A 46 4.69 2.52 9.74
N GLN A 47 5.92 2.19 10.10
CA GLN A 47 6.42 0.80 10.14
C GLN A 47 6.28 0.09 8.78
N SER A 48 6.51 0.83 7.69
CA SER A 48 6.30 0.36 6.32
C SER A 48 7.11 -0.88 5.98
N ARG A 49 8.40 -0.90 6.35
CA ARG A 49 9.25 -2.10 6.20
C ARG A 49 8.70 -3.34 6.92
N LYS A 50 8.19 -3.17 8.16
CA LYS A 50 7.61 -4.27 8.96
C LYS A 50 6.29 -4.78 8.36
N ALA A 51 5.56 -3.93 7.64
CA ALA A 51 4.35 -4.34 6.90
C ALA A 51 4.69 -5.01 5.56
N TYR A 52 5.65 -4.44 4.82
CA TYR A 52 5.98 -4.86 3.46
C TYR A 52 6.60 -6.26 3.38
N ILE A 53 7.59 -6.57 4.23
CA ILE A 53 8.30 -7.85 4.18
C ILE A 53 7.35 -9.08 4.25
N PRO A 54 6.46 -9.21 5.26
CA PRO A 54 5.56 -10.36 5.32
C PRO A 54 4.51 -10.34 4.20
N LEU A 55 4.04 -9.15 3.78
CA LEU A 55 3.12 -9.02 2.65
C LEU A 55 3.75 -9.55 1.35
N TYR A 56 4.98 -9.11 1.04
CA TYR A 56 5.72 -9.57 -0.12
C TYR A 56 5.89 -11.09 -0.13
N LYS A 57 6.33 -11.68 0.99
CA LYS A 57 6.50 -13.13 1.12
C LYS A 57 5.19 -13.88 0.86
N ARG A 58 4.07 -13.38 1.41
CA ARG A 58 2.75 -13.98 1.22
C ARG A 58 2.31 -13.90 -0.25
N LEU A 59 2.43 -12.73 -0.87
CA LEU A 59 2.04 -12.54 -2.27
C LEU A 59 2.90 -13.39 -3.20
N ALA A 60 4.23 -13.40 -3.02
CA ALA A 60 5.14 -14.23 -3.81
C ALA A 60 4.78 -15.72 -3.73
N ALA A 61 4.56 -16.24 -2.52
CA ALA A 61 4.17 -17.64 -2.32
C ALA A 61 2.78 -17.98 -2.88
N MET A 62 1.88 -16.99 -3.01
CA MET A 62 0.59 -17.18 -3.68
C MET A 62 0.74 -17.15 -5.20
N MET A 63 1.59 -16.27 -5.74
CA MET A 63 1.88 -16.15 -7.17
C MET A 63 2.53 -17.40 -7.76
N GLU A 64 3.32 -18.12 -6.97
CA GLU A 64 3.84 -19.45 -7.36
C GLU A 64 2.74 -20.48 -7.63
N LYS A 65 1.52 -20.26 -7.13
CA LYS A 65 0.38 -21.17 -7.28
C LYS A 65 -0.60 -20.74 -8.37
N GLY A 66 -0.41 -19.56 -8.95
CA GLY A 66 -1.29 -18.97 -9.95
C GLY A 66 -1.59 -17.50 -9.69
N ASP A 67 -2.61 -16.99 -10.38
CA ASP A 67 -2.91 -15.56 -10.37
C ASP A 67 -3.42 -15.08 -9.01
N VAL A 68 -2.93 -13.90 -8.60
CA VAL A 68 -3.27 -13.28 -7.32
C VAL A 68 -3.93 -11.94 -7.54
N PHE A 69 -5.15 -11.80 -7.03
CA PHE A 69 -5.93 -10.58 -7.12
C PHE A 69 -5.96 -9.85 -5.78
N VAL A 70 -5.82 -8.52 -5.81
CA VAL A 70 -5.92 -7.66 -4.64
C VAL A 70 -7.19 -6.83 -4.74
N LYS A 71 -7.99 -6.83 -3.68
CA LYS A 71 -9.19 -5.98 -3.58
C LYS A 71 -8.92 -4.80 -2.68
N ILE A 72 -9.06 -3.58 -3.22
CA ILE A 72 -8.88 -2.35 -2.47
C ILE A 72 -10.24 -1.91 -1.92
N HIS A 73 -10.27 -1.57 -0.65
CA HIS A 73 -11.45 -1.06 0.04
C HIS A 73 -11.12 0.26 0.71
N GLU A 74 -12.05 1.22 0.59
CA GLU A 74 -12.02 2.39 1.44
C GLU A 74 -12.40 1.96 2.86
N LEU A 75 -11.49 2.16 3.79
CA LEU A 75 -11.83 2.11 5.21
C LEU A 75 -12.48 3.45 5.55
N SER A 76 -13.81 3.52 5.43
CA SER A 76 -14.58 4.63 5.95
C SER A 76 -14.17 4.85 7.39
N SER A 77 -13.58 6.02 7.68
CA SER A 77 -13.15 6.39 9.02
C SER A 77 -14.29 6.13 9.99
N CYS A 78 -14.05 5.28 10.98
CA CYS A 78 -14.85 5.25 12.19
C CYS A 78 -14.82 6.69 12.73
N ARG A 79 -15.92 7.43 12.56
CA ARG A 79 -16.14 8.70 13.24
C ARG A 79 -16.21 8.33 14.71
N THR A 80 -15.11 8.54 15.43
CA THR A 80 -15.18 8.69 16.88
C THR A 80 -16.05 9.92 17.12
N ASN A 81 -17.32 9.67 17.43
CA ASN A 81 -18.19 10.62 18.11
C ASN A 81 -17.58 11.00 19.46
#